data_AF-A0A5C7TFC2-F1
#
_entry.id   AF-A0A5C7TFC2-F1
#
_cell.length_a   1.000
_cell.length_b   1.000
_cell.length_c   1.000
_cell.angle_alpha   90.00
_cell.angle_beta   90.00
_cell.angle_gamma   90.00
#
_symmetry.space_group_name_H-M   'P 1'
#
loop_
_entity.id
_entity.type
_entity.pdbx_description
1 polymer ?
#
loop_
_entity_poly.entity_id
_entity_poly.type
_entity_poly.pdbx_seq_one_letter_code
_entity_poly.pdbx_strand_id
1 'polypeptide(L)' 'MPKRTFLCGGREIAAPLEHGSLEENVKQLMINFPFFRFTQVLDSDAVALPDGSLQYVVHMPPSKTNG' A
#
# COMPACT_ATOMS: atom_id res chain seq x y z
N MET A 1 -3.14 -16.63 4.84
CA MET A 1 -3.34 -15.18 5.02
C MET A 1 -3.85 -14.61 3.71
N PRO A 2 -4.77 -13.62 3.71
CA PRO A 2 -5.29 -13.05 2.47
C PRO A 2 -4.18 -12.35 1.68
N LYS A 3 -4.24 -12.44 0.36
CA LYS A 3 -3.34 -11.72 -0.54
C LYS A 3 -3.50 -10.21 -0.33
N ARG A 4 -2.42 -9.43 -0.37
CA ARG A 4 -2.44 -7.98 -0.15
C ARG A 4 -2.06 -7.21 -1.41
N THR A 5 -2.77 -6.12 -1.67
CA THR A 5 -2.47 -5.16 -2.75
C THR A 5 -2.54 -3.73 -2.21
N PHE A 6 -1.80 -2.83 -2.84
CA PHE A 6 -1.73 -1.41 -2.47
C PHE A 6 -2.15 -0.56 -3.66
N LEU A 7 -3.19 0.25 -3.50
CA LEU A 7 -3.68 1.18 -4.52
C LEU A 7 -3.06 2.55 -4.28
N CYS A 8 -2.13 2.96 -5.14
CA CYS A 8 -1.38 4.21 -5.02
C CYS A 8 -1.64 5.08 -6.26
N GLY A 9 -2.38 6.18 -6.12
CA GLY A 9 -2.65 7.11 -7.24
C GLY A 9 -3.28 6.45 -8.47
N GLY A 10 -4.11 5.42 -8.28
CA GLY A 10 -4.75 4.65 -9.36
C GLY A 10 -3.93 3.47 -9.89
N ARG A 11 -2.71 3.25 -9.39
CA ARG A 11 -1.89 2.08 -9.71
C ARG A 11 -1.98 1.04 -8.61
N GLU A 12 -2.26 -0.21 -8.99
CA GLU A 12 -2.15 -1.34 -8.07
C GLU A 12 -0.72 -1.87 -7.99
N ILE A 13 -0.28 -2.14 -6.76
CA ILE A 13 1.03 -2.70 -6.44
C ILE A 13 0.79 -3.94 -5.59
N ALA A 14 1.29 -5.09 -6.04
CA ALA A 14 1.20 -6.32 -5.25
C ALA A 14 2.14 -6.25 -4.05
N ALA A 15 1.71 -6.83 -2.92
CA ALA A 15 2.58 -7.03 -1.77
C ALA A 15 3.78 -7.92 -2.15
N PRO A 16 5.04 -7.46 -1.96
CA PRO A 16 6.22 -8.23 -2.34
C PRO A 16 6.47 -9.46 -1.46
N LEU A 17 5.92 -9.48 -0.23
CA LEU A 17 6.06 -10.56 0.72
C LEU A 17 4.68 -11.21 0.97
N GLU A 18 4.44 -12.35 0.33
CA GLU A 18 3.16 -13.08 0.39
C GLU A 18 2.74 -13.46 1.82
N HIS A 19 3.71 -13.83 2.65
CA HIS A 19 3.49 -14.21 4.05
C HIS A 19 3.99 -13.15 5.04
N GLY A 20 4.52 -12.04 4.54
CA GLY A 20 4.99 -10.95 5.38
C GLY A 20 3.83 -10.23 6.06
N SER A 21 4.12 -9.59 7.19
CA SER A 21 3.22 -8.63 7.82
C SER A 21 2.98 -7.41 6.91
N LEU A 22 1.96 -6.61 7.25
CA LEU A 22 1.73 -5.32 6.58
C LEU A 22 2.98 -4.42 6.69
N GLU A 23 3.56 -4.34 7.88
CA GLU A 23 4.74 -3.50 8.15
C GLU A 23 5.95 -3.93 7.31
N GLU A 24 6.24 -5.23 7.23
CA GLU A 24 7.34 -5.75 6.40
C GLU A 24 7.13 -5.45 4.92
N ASN A 25 5.89 -5.59 4.43
CA ASN A 25 5.56 -5.24 3.06
C ASN A 25 5.76 -3.74 2.79
N VAL A 26 5.30 -2.87 3.68
CA VAL A 26 5.52 -1.41 3.58
C VAL A 26 7.03 -1.08 3.60
N LYS A 27 7.82 -1.74 4.45
CA LYS A 27 9.30 -1.62 4.50
C LYS A 27 9.99 -2.05 3.20
N GLN A 28 9.50 -3.06 2.51
CA GLN A 28 10.03 -3.44 1.20
C GLN A 28 9.59 -2.45 0.11
N LEU A 29 8.32 -2.05 0.12
CA LEU A 29 7.77 -1.15 -0.89
C LEU A 29 8.43 0.23 -0.86
N MET A 30 8.78 0.77 0.31
CA MET A 30 9.44 2.08 0.42
C MET A 30 10.80 2.18 -0.27
N ILE A 31 11.44 1.05 -0.63
CA ILE A 31 12.69 1.05 -1.40
C ILE A 31 12.45 1.62 -2.80
N ASN A 32 11.37 1.18 -3.46
CA ASN A 32 11.03 1.56 -4.84
C ASN A 32 9.93 2.63 -4.91
N PHE A 33 9.17 2.81 -3.83
CA PHE A 33 8.03 3.69 -3.76
C PHE A 33 8.16 4.62 -2.53
N PRO A 34 8.93 5.72 -2.62
CA PRO A 34 9.31 6.54 -1.46
C PRO A 34 8.15 7.12 -0.65
N PHE A 35 6.96 7.26 -1.25
CA PHE A 35 5.76 7.76 -0.55
C PHE A 35 5.29 6.85 0.59
N PHE A 36 5.62 5.55 0.58
CA PHE A 36 5.40 4.66 1.72
C PHE A 36 6.22 5.04 2.96
N ARG A 37 7.27 5.86 2.83
CA ARG A 37 8.01 6.40 4.00
C ARG A 37 7.22 7.46 4.75
N PHE A 38 6.27 8.11 4.08
CA PHE A 38 5.54 9.25 4.61
C PHE A 38 4.06 8.94 4.85
N THR A 39 3.62 7.75 4.47
CA THR A 39 2.21 7.33 4.57
C THR A 39 2.11 6.19 5.57
N GLN A 40 1.35 6.40 6.64
CA GLN A 40 1.01 5.33 7.56
C GLN A 40 -0.11 4.50 6.96
N VAL A 41 0.09 3.18 6.87
CA VAL A 41 -0.92 2.22 6.38
C VAL A 41 -1.36 1.38 7.58
N LEU A 42 -2.66 1.40 7.89
CA LEU A 42 -3.22 0.64 9.01
C LEU A 42 -4.00 -0.57 8.50
N ASP A 43 -4.06 -1.65 9.30
CA ASP A 43 -4.89 -2.80 8.98
C ASP A 43 -6.39 -2.46 8.91
N SER A 44 -6.83 -1.43 9.64
CA SER A 44 -8.21 -0.92 9.59
C SER A 44 -8.61 -0.31 8.25
N ASP A 45 -7.62 0.08 7.43
CA ASP A 45 -7.85 0.76 6.16
C ASP A 45 -8.02 -0.25 5.00
N ALA A 46 -7.91 -1.55 5.30
CA ALA A 46 -8.03 -2.61 4.31
C ALA A 46 -9.47 -2.75 3.80
N VAL A 47 -9.61 -2.69 2.48
CA VAL A 47 -10.84 -3.03 1.78
C VAL A 47 -10.76 -4.49 1.34
N ALA A 48 -11.72 -5.31 1.78
CA ALA A 48 -11.83 -6.68 1.31
C ALA A 48 -12.39 -6.70 -0.12
N LEU A 49 -11.69 -7.38 -1.03
CA LEU A 49 -12.11 -7.57 -2.41
C LEU A 49 -12.90 -8.89 -2.58
N PRO A 50 -13.70 -9.03 -3.67
CA PRO A 50 -14.52 -10.23 -3.90
C PRO A 50 -13.74 -11.54 -4.00
N ASP A 51 -12.44 -11.48 -4.33
CA ASP A 51 -11.55 -12.64 -4.40
C ASP A 51 -10.94 -13.03 -3.03
N GLY A 52 -11.33 -12.33 -1.96
CA GLY A 52 -10.80 -12.55 -0.61
C GLY A 52 -9.45 -11.90 -0.35
N SER A 53 -8.93 -11.10 -1.29
CA SER A 53 -7.74 -10.27 -1.07
C SER A 53 -8.06 -8.99 -0.30
N LEU A 54 -7.03 -8.39 0.30
CA LEU A 54 -7.10 -7.11 0.99
C LEU A 54 -6.40 -6.03 0.15
N GLN A 55 -7.10 -4.94 -0.12
CA GLN A 55 -6.56 -3.77 -0.80
C GLN A 55 -6.39 -2.62 0.19
N TYR A 56 -5.21 -2.02 0.23
CA TYR A 56 -4.89 -0.84 1.04
C TYR A 56 -4.80 0.39 0.14
N VAL A 57 -5.60 1.41 0.41
CA VAL A 57 -5.53 2.69 -0.32
C VAL A 57 -4.41 3.52 0.28
N VAL A 58 -3.39 3.82 -0.52
CA VAL A 58 -2.23 4.60 -0.10
C VAL A 58 -2.37 6.00 -0.67
N HIS A 59 -2.64 6.97 0.21
CA HIS A 59 -2.71 8.37 -0.16
C HIS A 59 -1.32 8.90 -0.49
N MET A 60 -1.13 9.40 -1.71
CA MET A 60 0.10 10.10 -2.04
C MET A 60 0.16 11.41 -1.25
N PRO A 61 1.34 11.80 -0.73
CA PRO A 61 1.50 13.12 -0.13
C PRO A 61 1.09 14.19 -1.15
N PRO A 62 0.50 15.31 -0.70
CA PRO A 62 0.14 16.39 -1.60
C PRO A 62 1.38 16.83 -2.36
N SER A 63 1.37 16.66 -3.68
CA SER A 63 2.40 17.25 -4.51
C SER A 63 2.17 18.75 -4.51
N LYS A 64 3.21 19.54 -4.21
CA LYS A 64 3.17 20.97 -4.53
C LYS A 64 3.03 21.08 -6.04
N THR A 65 1.84 21.39 -6.52
CA THR A 65 1.67 21.96 -7.86
C THR A 65 2.22 23.38 -7.76
N ASN A 66 3.45 23.60 -8.21
CA ASN A 66 3.92 24.95 -8.45
C ASN A 66 3.08 25.47 -9.64
N GLY A 67 2.10 26.31 -9.33
CA GLY A 67 1.38 27.12 -10.33
C GLY A 67 2.25 28.22 -10.90
#